data_AF-A0A5J4WSH1-F1
#
_entry.id   AF-A0A5J4WSH1-F1
#
_cell.length_a   1.000
_cell.length_b   1.000
_cell.length_c   1.000
_cell.angle_alpha   90.00
_cell.angle_beta   90.00
_cell.angle_gamma   90.00
#
_symmetry.space_group_name_H-M   'P 1'
#
loop_
_entity.id
_entity.type
_entity.pdbx_description
1 polymer ?
#
loop_
_entity_poly.entity_id
_entity_poly.type
_entity_poly.pdbx_seq_one_letter_code
_entity_poly.pdbx_strand_id
1 'polypeptide(L)'
;MEEASEILKKASKRSLIVLDEIGRGTATHDGTAIAYATLAYIINRIKCLCLFVTHYPSLAYIDEDNDVNELNDNKQQLQQKIKVVQPFHMNYTHLPSDPTHIVFLYTLVPGLAEKSFGLNVARLAGIPSQIIQRASQKSAQFESIMNQSKDKQKEKDNEELKK
;
A
#
# COMPACT_ATOMS: atom_id res chain seq x y z
N MET A 1 -10.38 14.87 4.65
CA MET A 1 -9.16 15.47 4.04
C MET A 1 -8.75 16.78 4.69
N GLU A 2 -9.68 17.53 5.28
CA GLU A 2 -9.37 18.77 6.01
C GLU A 2 -8.37 18.55 7.15
N GLU A 3 -8.54 17.50 7.97
CA GLU A 3 -7.61 17.13 9.03
C GLU A 3 -6.18 16.89 8.52
N ALA A 4 -6.02 16.13 7.43
CA ALA A 4 -4.72 15.89 6.82
C ALA A 4 -4.08 17.20 6.31
N SER A 5 -4.87 18.11 5.74
CA SER A 5 -4.38 19.44 5.33
C SER A 5 -3.83 20.23 6.51
N GLU A 6 -4.55 20.23 7.63
CA GLU A 6 -4.12 20.94 8.84
C GLU A 6 -2.85 20.35 9.46
N ILE A 7 -2.72 19.01 9.48
CA ILE A 7 -1.50 18.33 9.91
C ILE A 7 -0.31 18.77 9.04
N LEU A 8 -0.45 18.70 7.72
CA LEU A 8 0.63 19.03 6.78
C LEU A 8 1.06 20.49 6.85
N LYS A 9 0.13 21.42 7.11
CA LYS A 9 0.42 22.87 7.25
C LYS A 9 1.17 23.20 8.54
N LYS A 10 0.88 22.49 9.64
CA LYS A 10 1.43 22.79 10.98
C LYS A 10 2.66 21.98 11.33
N ALA A 11 2.86 20.82 10.69
CA ALA A 11 3.97 19.94 11.00
C ALA A 11 5.33 20.58 10.64
N SER A 12 6.33 20.23 11.44
CA SER A 12 7.72 20.66 11.26
C SER A 12 8.64 19.45 11.37
N LYS A 13 9.95 19.65 11.14
CA LYS A 13 10.98 18.60 11.32
C LYS A 13 10.99 17.95 12.70
N ARG A 14 10.44 18.61 13.73
CA ARG A 14 10.36 18.11 15.12
C ARG A 14 9.01 17.48 15.48
N SER A 15 8.13 17.30 14.51
CA SER A 15 6.82 16.69 14.71
C SER A 15 6.89 15.15 14.64
N LEU A 16 5.89 14.51 15.25
CA LEU A 16 5.51 13.12 14.98
C LEU A 16 4.16 13.14 14.27
N ILE A 17 4.13 12.63 13.04
CA ILE A 17 2.89 12.47 12.26
C ILE A 17 2.42 11.02 12.38
N VAL A 18 1.12 10.83 12.59
CA VAL A 18 0.45 9.54 12.50
C VAL A 18 -0.72 9.70 11.54
N LEU A 19 -0.70 8.98 10.44
CA LEU A 19 -1.75 8.98 9.43
C LEU A 19 -2.29 7.57 9.26
N ASP A 20 -3.61 7.44 9.32
CA ASP A 20 -4.32 6.17 9.15
C ASP A 20 -5.23 6.22 7.93
N GLU A 21 -5.02 5.29 7.00
CA GLU A 21 -5.81 5.08 5.78
C GLU A 21 -6.12 6.34 4.96
N ILE A 22 -5.14 7.23 4.78
CA ILE A 22 -5.32 8.37 3.88
C ILE A 22 -5.54 7.90 2.44
N GLY A 23 -6.45 8.57 1.73
CA GLY A 23 -6.90 8.16 0.39
C GLY A 23 -8.11 7.23 0.39
N ARG A 24 -8.60 6.80 1.56
CA ARG A 24 -9.90 6.11 1.67
C ARG A 24 -11.06 7.04 1.31
N GLY A 25 -12.11 6.47 0.70
CA GLY A 25 -13.34 7.18 0.35
C GLY A 25 -13.38 7.78 -1.05
N THR A 26 -12.37 7.48 -1.88
CA THR A 26 -12.34 7.82 -3.31
C THR A 26 -12.00 6.57 -4.15
N ALA A 27 -11.92 6.71 -5.47
CA ALA A 27 -11.48 5.66 -6.37
C ALA A 27 -10.08 5.15 -5.98
N THR A 28 -9.82 3.85 -6.13
CA THR A 28 -8.56 3.21 -5.69
C THR A 28 -7.31 3.87 -6.28
N HIS A 29 -7.37 4.30 -7.55
CA HIS A 29 -6.26 4.99 -8.21
C HIS A 29 -5.99 6.36 -7.59
N ASP A 30 -7.02 7.18 -7.43
CA ASP A 30 -6.91 8.51 -6.81
C ASP A 30 -6.47 8.40 -5.35
N GLY A 31 -7.03 7.43 -4.60
CA GLY A 31 -6.67 7.17 -3.21
C GLY A 31 -5.21 6.81 -3.06
N THR A 32 -4.70 5.91 -3.91
CA THR A 32 -3.28 5.54 -3.94
C THR A 32 -2.40 6.73 -4.30
N ALA A 33 -2.78 7.53 -5.30
CA ALA A 33 -2.03 8.69 -5.75
C ALA A 33 -1.93 9.78 -4.68
N ILE A 34 -3.04 10.07 -4.00
CA ILE A 34 -3.09 11.05 -2.89
C ILE A 34 -2.25 10.57 -1.71
N ALA A 35 -2.36 9.29 -1.34
CA ALA A 35 -1.57 8.71 -0.26
C ALA A 35 -0.07 8.77 -0.57
N TYR A 36 0.31 8.39 -1.80
CA TYR A 36 1.69 8.50 -2.29
C TYR A 36 2.20 9.94 -2.21
N ALA A 37 1.48 10.90 -2.79
CA ALA A 37 1.88 12.30 -2.83
C ALA A 37 2.02 12.89 -1.42
N THR A 38 1.12 12.51 -0.50
CA THR A 38 1.19 12.92 0.90
C THR A 38 2.45 12.38 1.58
N LEU A 39 2.72 11.08 1.45
CA LEU A 39 3.90 10.46 2.05
C LEU A 39 5.20 11.05 1.47
N ALA A 40 5.26 11.23 0.15
CA ALA A 40 6.38 11.87 -0.52
C ALA A 40 6.60 13.32 -0.05
N TYR A 41 5.53 14.09 0.17
CA TYR A 41 5.63 15.45 0.72
C TYR A 41 6.21 15.44 2.15
N ILE A 42 5.75 14.54 3.02
CA ILE A 42 6.27 14.41 4.37
C ILE A 42 7.76 14.07 4.34
N ILE A 43 8.17 13.12 3.49
CA ILE A 43 9.55 12.69 3.33
C ILE A 43 10.43 13.82 2.80
N ASN A 44 10.06 14.45 1.68
CA ASN A 44 10.94 15.38 0.98
C ASN A 44 10.92 16.79 1.56
N ARG A 45 9.78 17.24 2.12
CA ARG A 45 9.58 18.63 2.56
C ARG A 45 9.59 18.77 4.08
N ILE A 46 8.78 17.98 4.79
CA ILE A 46 8.63 18.13 6.25
C ILE A 46 9.79 17.48 6.99
N LYS A 47 10.27 16.30 6.56
CA LYS A 47 11.39 15.54 7.13
C LYS A 47 11.25 15.30 8.63
N CYS A 48 10.09 14.77 9.02
CA CYS A 48 9.75 14.46 10.41
C CYS A 48 9.45 12.97 10.60
N LEU A 49 9.37 12.53 11.85
CA LEU A 49 9.02 11.14 12.16
C LEU A 49 7.55 10.89 11.75
N CYS A 50 7.29 9.81 11.02
CA CYS A 50 5.97 9.51 10.48
C CYS A 50 5.62 8.03 10.65
N LEU A 51 4.43 7.77 11.19
CA LEU A 51 3.76 6.47 11.13
C LEU A 51 2.63 6.57 10.11
N PHE A 52 2.74 5.79 9.03
CA PHE A 52 1.79 5.83 7.92
C PHE A 52 1.14 4.46 7.73
N VAL A 53 -0.10 4.33 8.17
CA VAL A 53 -0.89 3.09 8.09
C VAL A 53 -1.68 3.09 6.79
N THR A 54 -1.51 2.05 5.98
CA THR A 54 -2.13 1.99 4.65
C THR A 54 -2.35 0.57 4.16
N HIS A 55 -3.35 0.41 3.30
CA HIS A 55 -3.58 -0.79 2.50
C HIS A 55 -2.89 -0.77 1.14
N TYR A 56 -2.12 0.27 0.80
CA TYR A 56 -1.45 0.41 -0.50
C TYR A 56 0.01 -0.08 -0.44
N PRO A 57 0.35 -1.29 -0.94
CA PRO A 57 1.69 -1.84 -0.79
C PRO A 57 2.75 -1.09 -1.63
N SER A 58 2.30 -0.39 -2.69
CA SER A 58 3.16 0.41 -3.57
C SER A 58 3.90 1.53 -2.83
N LEU A 59 3.35 2.03 -1.71
CA LEU A 59 3.95 3.12 -0.93
C LEU A 59 5.23 2.69 -0.20
N ALA A 60 5.45 1.38 0.01
CA ALA A 60 6.64 0.88 0.69
C ALA A 60 7.93 1.02 -0.14
N TYR A 61 7.82 1.38 -1.42
CA TYR A 61 8.92 1.55 -2.35
C TYR A 61 9.24 3.03 -2.63
N ILE A 62 8.69 3.95 -1.84
CA ILE A 62 9.03 5.37 -1.92
C ILE A 62 10.43 5.59 -1.34
N ASP A 63 11.29 6.22 -2.13
CA ASP A 63 12.63 6.68 -1.71
C ASP A 63 12.65 8.22 -1.65
N GLU A 64 13.59 8.78 -0.87
CA GLU A 64 14.02 10.17 -1.06
C GLU A 64 14.52 10.34 -2.51
N ASP A 65 14.18 11.47 -3.14
CA ASP A 65 14.53 11.89 -4.52
C ASP A 65 13.72 11.30 -5.71
N ASN A 66 12.56 10.66 -5.50
CA ASN A 66 11.64 10.31 -6.60
C ASN A 66 10.58 11.40 -6.87
N ASP A 67 10.99 12.67 -6.89
CA ASP A 67 10.13 13.78 -7.33
C ASP A 67 10.18 13.85 -8.87
N VAL A 68 9.26 13.11 -9.53
CA VAL A 68 8.59 13.35 -10.83
C VAL A 68 9.41 13.83 -12.06
N ASN A 69 10.74 13.96 -12.01
CA ASN A 69 11.53 14.37 -13.16
C ASN A 69 12.10 13.16 -13.90
N GLU A 70 11.41 12.86 -15.01
CA GLU A 70 11.97 12.43 -16.29
C GLU A 70 12.72 11.08 -16.33
N LEU A 71 12.16 10.13 -17.10
CA LEU A 71 12.68 9.58 -18.38
C LEU A 71 14.18 9.71 -18.76
N ASN A 72 15.09 10.01 -17.84
CA ASN A 72 16.50 10.11 -18.16
C ASN A 72 17.22 8.82 -17.77
N ASP A 73 17.41 8.01 -18.81
CA ASP A 73 18.25 6.82 -18.91
C ASP A 73 19.68 7.08 -18.43
N ASN A 74 19.94 7.16 -17.12
CA ASN A 74 21.30 7.11 -16.58
C ASN A 74 21.31 6.63 -15.11
N LYS A 75 20.79 5.42 -14.87
CA LYS A 75 20.95 4.71 -13.59
C LYS A 75 22.35 4.10 -13.49
N GLN A 76 23.35 4.90 -13.14
CA GLN A 76 24.61 4.37 -12.61
C GLN A 76 25.25 5.37 -11.64
N GLN A 77 24.77 5.36 -10.40
CA GLN A 77 25.59 5.69 -9.24
C GLN A 77 25.01 4.98 -8.02
N LEU A 78 25.64 3.84 -7.67
CA LEU A 78 25.40 3.09 -6.45
C LEU A 78 25.94 3.87 -5.24
N GLN A 79 25.34 5.00 -4.92
CA GLN A 79 25.41 5.52 -3.55
C GLN A 79 24.40 4.71 -2.74
N GLN A 80 24.79 4.22 -1.57
CA GLN A 80 23.90 3.49 -0.66
C GLN A 80 22.69 4.37 -0.35
N LYS A 81 21.60 4.18 -1.10
CA LYS A 81 20.33 4.86 -0.84
C LYS A 81 19.91 4.50 0.57
N ILE A 82 19.92 5.49 1.46
CA ILE A 82 19.34 5.33 2.79
C ILE A 82 17.86 5.04 2.57
N LYS A 83 17.41 3.84 2.95
CA LYS A 83 16.02 3.46 2.81
C LYS A 83 15.20 4.24 3.85
N VAL A 84 14.52 5.27 3.36
CA VAL A 84 13.79 6.26 4.18
C VAL A 84 12.49 5.69 4.72
N VAL A 85 11.86 4.78 3.98
CA VAL A 85 10.63 4.11 4.36
C VAL A 85 10.94 2.69 4.81
N GLN A 86 10.60 2.35 6.05
CA GLN A 86 10.72 0.99 6.57
C GLN A 86 9.32 0.39 6.70
N PRO A 87 8.95 -0.64 5.92
CA PRO A 87 7.65 -1.28 6.02
C PRO A 87 7.59 -2.19 7.25
N PHE A 88 6.45 -2.17 7.92
CA PHE A 88 6.10 -3.08 9.01
C PHE A 88 4.67 -3.57 8.80
N HIS A 89 4.33 -4.71 9.39
CA HIS A 89 2.96 -5.21 9.44
C HIS A 89 2.67 -5.88 10.79
N MET A 90 1.39 -6.06 11.09
CA MET A 90 0.95 -6.79 12.27
C MET A 90 1.06 -8.29 12.02
N ASN A 91 1.80 -8.98 12.88
CA ASN A 91 2.10 -10.39 12.75
C ASN A 91 0.85 -11.26 12.94
N TYR A 92 0.87 -12.42 12.29
CA TYR A 92 -0.19 -13.40 12.32
C TYR A 92 0.40 -14.81 12.21
N THR A 93 -0.37 -15.80 12.65
CA THR A 93 -0.02 -17.21 12.47
C THR A 93 -1.25 -17.99 12.03
N HIS A 94 -1.02 -19.16 11.44
CA HIS A 94 -2.08 -20.08 11.08
C HIS A 94 -2.34 -21.05 12.22
N LEU A 95 -3.60 -21.45 12.40
CA LEU A 95 -3.92 -22.52 13.34
C LEU A 95 -3.32 -23.83 12.80
N PRO A 96 -2.58 -24.63 13.59
CA PRO A 96 -1.98 -25.88 13.12
C PRO A 96 -3.00 -26.85 12.53
N SER A 97 -4.22 -26.86 13.08
CA SER A 97 -5.31 -27.74 12.66
C SER A 97 -6.05 -27.25 11.41
N ASP A 98 -5.95 -25.96 11.07
CA ASP A 98 -6.64 -25.37 9.93
C ASP A 98 -5.84 -24.21 9.33
N PRO A 99 -5.18 -24.41 8.17
CA PRO A 99 -4.37 -23.37 7.52
C PRO A 99 -5.23 -22.21 6.98
N THR A 100 -6.55 -22.33 6.93
CA THR A 100 -7.44 -21.23 6.55
C THR A 100 -7.80 -20.33 7.73
N HIS A 101 -7.54 -20.78 8.96
CA HIS A 101 -7.74 -19.98 10.17
C HIS A 101 -6.47 -19.22 10.53
N ILE A 102 -6.62 -17.91 10.71
CA ILE A 102 -5.55 -17.00 11.08
C ILE A 102 -5.78 -16.48 12.50
N VAL A 103 -4.71 -16.45 13.27
CA VAL A 103 -4.64 -15.84 14.60
C VAL A 103 -3.78 -14.60 14.51
N PHE A 104 -4.35 -13.44 14.84
CA PHE A 104 -3.61 -12.18 14.91
C PHE A 104 -2.83 -12.11 16.21
N LEU A 105 -1.51 -11.90 16.12
CA LEU A 105 -0.61 -11.89 17.28
C LEU A 105 -0.42 -10.49 17.88
N TYR A 106 -0.98 -9.46 17.24
CA TYR A 106 -0.87 -8.05 17.63
C TYR A 106 0.57 -7.58 17.92
N THR A 107 1.55 -8.21 17.27
CA THR A 107 2.97 -7.87 17.38
C THR A 107 3.42 -7.25 16.07
N LEU A 108 4.05 -6.08 16.12
CA LEU A 108 4.56 -5.41 14.92
C LEU A 108 5.88 -6.07 14.48
N VAL A 109 5.97 -6.47 13.21
CA VAL A 109 7.16 -7.11 12.63
C VAL A 109 7.58 -6.42 11.33
N PRO A 110 8.88 -6.40 10.99
CA PRO A 110 9.36 -5.77 9.77
C PRO A 110 8.88 -6.51 8.52
N GLY A 111 8.72 -5.76 7.42
CA GLY A 111 8.31 -6.28 6.11
C GLY A 111 6.87 -5.93 5.74
N LEU A 112 6.51 -6.22 4.49
CA LEU A 112 5.17 -6.04 3.95
C LEU A 112 4.26 -7.20 4.35
N ALA A 113 2.96 -6.92 4.52
CA ALA A 113 1.96 -7.98 4.62
C ALA A 113 1.84 -8.71 3.26
N GLU A 114 1.94 -10.03 3.27
CA GLU A 114 1.92 -10.84 2.05
C GLU A 114 0.52 -10.95 1.41
N LYS A 115 -0.54 -10.87 2.21
CA LYS A 115 -1.92 -11.15 1.78
C LYS A 115 -2.93 -10.23 2.46
N SER A 116 -4.09 -10.09 1.82
CA SER A 116 -5.26 -9.48 2.46
C SER A 116 -5.96 -10.52 3.35
N PHE A 117 -6.27 -10.11 4.59
CA PHE A 117 -6.92 -10.98 5.57
C PHE A 117 -8.39 -10.63 5.81
N GLY A 118 -9.00 -9.81 4.94
CA GLY A 118 -10.38 -9.35 5.12
C GLY A 118 -11.40 -10.48 5.26
N LEU A 119 -11.26 -11.57 4.49
CA LEU A 119 -12.15 -12.74 4.61
C LEU A 119 -11.96 -13.50 5.94
N ASN A 120 -10.75 -13.49 6.50
CA ASN A 120 -10.48 -14.09 7.81
C ASN A 120 -11.06 -13.23 8.93
N VAL A 121 -10.96 -11.91 8.82
CA VAL A 121 -11.64 -10.98 9.73
C VAL A 121 -13.16 -11.14 9.68
N ALA A 122 -13.74 -11.28 8.49
CA ALA A 122 -15.18 -11.56 8.34
C ALA A 122 -15.59 -12.88 9.02
N ARG A 123 -14.76 -13.93 8.93
CA ARG A 123 -14.99 -15.19 9.64
C ARG A 123 -14.98 -15.00 11.15
N LEU A 124 -13.99 -14.29 11.67
CA LEU A 124 -13.88 -13.99 13.11
C LEU A 124 -15.05 -13.13 13.61
N ALA A 125 -15.61 -12.26 12.76
CA ALA A 125 -16.81 -11.48 13.05
C ALA A 125 -18.11 -12.31 13.03
N GLY A 126 -18.04 -13.62 12.74
CA GLY A 126 -19.20 -14.51 12.71
C GLY A 126 -20.04 -14.41 11.43
N ILE A 127 -19.48 -13.85 10.34
CA ILE A 127 -20.19 -13.82 9.06
C ILE A 127 -20.44 -15.26 8.56
N PRO A 128 -21.65 -15.59 8.09
CA PRO A 128 -21.96 -16.93 7.60
C PRO A 128 -20.99 -17.45 6.55
N SER A 129 -20.59 -18.72 6.68
CA SER A 129 -19.60 -19.37 5.80
C SER A 129 -19.97 -19.30 4.32
N GLN A 130 -21.26 -19.39 4.00
CA GLN A 130 -21.79 -19.27 2.63
C GLN A 130 -21.46 -17.90 2.00
N ILE A 131 -21.50 -16.82 2.78
CA ILE A 131 -21.17 -15.47 2.33
C ILE A 131 -19.65 -15.37 2.10
N ILE A 132 -18.85 -15.89 3.03
CA ILE A 132 -17.38 -15.89 2.92
C ILE A 132 -16.92 -16.68 1.70
N GLN A 133 -17.53 -17.84 1.44
CA GLN A 133 -17.22 -18.67 0.29
C GLN A 133 -17.55 -17.93 -1.03
N ARG A 134 -18.72 -17.29 -1.10
CA ARG A 134 -19.09 -16.47 -2.26
C ARG A 134 -18.16 -15.27 -2.44
N ALA A 135 -17.77 -14.60 -1.35
CA ALA A 135 -16.85 -13.48 -1.39
C ALA A 135 -15.45 -13.90 -1.86
N SER A 136 -14.97 -15.08 -1.43
CA SER A 136 -13.72 -15.68 -1.90
C SER A 136 -13.75 -15.92 -3.42
N GLN A 137 -14.82 -16.52 -3.94
CA GLN A 137 -14.99 -16.74 -5.37
C GLN A 137 -15.02 -15.41 -6.15
N LYS A 138 -15.71 -14.40 -5.63
CA LYS A 138 -15.79 -13.07 -6.25
C LYS A 138 -14.44 -12.34 -6.24
N SER A 139 -13.69 -12.44 -5.15
CA SER A 139 -12.34 -11.86 -5.05
C SER A 139 -11.42 -12.43 -6.13
N ALA A 140 -11.41 -13.75 -6.31
CA ALA A 140 -10.61 -14.40 -7.34
C ALA A 140 -11.02 -13.99 -8.77
N GLN A 141 -12.32 -13.82 -9.01
CA GLN A 141 -12.83 -13.31 -10.30
C GLN A 141 -12.34 -11.89 -10.56
N PHE A 142 -12.43 -10.99 -9.58
CA PHE A 142 -11.98 -9.61 -9.74
C PHE A 142 -10.48 -9.51 -9.97
N GLU A 143 -9.67 -10.30 -9.27
CA GLU A 143 -8.23 -10.36 -9.47
C GLU A 143 -7.87 -10.82 -10.90
N SER A 144 -8.53 -11.87 -11.40
CA SER A 144 -8.35 -12.33 -12.78
C SER A 144 -8.71 -11.25 -13.81
N ILE A 145 -9.83 -10.53 -13.60
CA ILE A 145 -10.26 -9.46 -14.51
C ILE A 145 -9.23 -8.32 -14.49
N MET A 146 -8.76 -7.91 -13.31
CA MET A 146 -7.76 -6.85 -13.17
C MET A 146 -6.43 -7.22 -13.85
N ASN A 147 -5.99 -8.48 -13.74
CA ASN A 147 -4.75 -8.94 -14.36
C ASN A 147 -4.88 -8.99 -15.89
N GLN A 148 -5.99 -9.49 -16.43
CA GLN A 148 -6.23 -9.50 -17.88
C GLN A 148 -6.31 -8.09 -18.48
N SER A 149 -6.91 -7.13 -17.78
CA SER A 149 -6.92 -5.73 -18.21
C SER A 149 -5.52 -5.12 -18.24
N LYS A 150 -4.64 -5.46 -17.28
CA LYS A 150 -3.25 -4.98 -17.25
C LYS A 150 -2.41 -5.56 -18.39
N ASP A 151 -2.61 -6.84 -18.73
CA ASP A 151 -1.85 -7.48 -19.80
C ASP A 151 -2.23 -6.93 -21.18
N LYS A 152 -3.53 -6.71 -21.43
CA LYS A 152 -4.02 -6.05 -22.66
C LYS A 152 -3.54 -4.60 -22.81
N GLN A 153 -3.37 -3.88 -21.69
CA GLN A 153 -2.83 -2.52 -21.71
C GLN A 153 -1.34 -2.53 -22.11
N LYS A 154 -0.55 -3.43 -21.51
CA LYS A 154 0.88 -3.59 -21.82
C LYS A 154 1.14 -4.02 -23.27
N GLU A 155 0.28 -4.86 -23.84
CA GLU A 155 0.39 -5.26 -25.26
C GLU A 155 0.17 -4.07 -26.20
N LYS A 156 -0.83 -3.23 -25.94
CA LYS A 156 -1.10 -2.02 -26.72
C LYS A 156 0.03 -0.99 -26.61
N ASP A 157 0.53 -0.73 -25.41
CA ASP A 157 1.62 0.22 -25.19
C ASP A 157 2.90 -0.23 -25.93
N ASN A 158 3.18 -1.54 -25.94
CA ASN A 158 4.33 -2.12 -26.67
C ASN A 158 4.16 -2.11 -28.20
N GLU A 159 2.93 -2.08 -28.72
CA GLU A 159 2.67 -1.94 -30.16
C GLU A 159 2.79 -0.49 -30.64
N GLU A 160 2.44 0.48 -29.80
CA GLU A 160 2.61 1.92 -30.10
C GLU A 160 4.08 2.37 -30.05
N LEU A 161 4.89 1.83 -29.14
CA LEU A 161 6.34 2.08 -29.05
C LEU A 161 7.15 1.51 -30.24
N LYS A 162 6.55 0.66 -31.07
CA LYS A 162 7.18 0.05 -32.26
C LYS A 162 6.82 0.75 -33.57
N LYS A 163 6.02 1.81 -33.54
CA LYS A 163 5.68 2.66 -34.69
C LYS A 163 6.46 3.96 -34.64
#